data_AF-A0A935Q507-F1
#
_entry.id   AF-A0A935Q507-F1
#
_cell.length_a   1.000
_cell.length_b   1.000
_cell.length_c   1.000
_cell.angle_alpha   90.00
_cell.angle_beta   90.00
_cell.angle_gamma   90.00
#
_symmetry.space_group_name_H-M   'P 1'
#
loop_
_entity.id
_entity.type
_entity.pdbx_description
1 polymer ?
#
loop_
_entity_poly.entity_id
_entity_poly.type
_entity_poly.pdbx_seq_one_letter_code
_entity_poly.pdbx_strand_id
1 'polypeptide(L)'
;MLVDVERGSEESVYYSLREQLKEVFMFPGKEMLGDYFTDLKKPIIIRTLVSEAPSKEIRNVPTATLEKILVDIFSDEEFQYLQSNELVVIFKSAFERYTINESKLIRYADRKRKKKQLLAFLRSNNINEIK
;
A
#
# COMPACT_ATOMS: atom_id res chain seq x y z
N MET A 1 -5.29 7.62 -6.58
CA MET A 1 -5.80 6.23 -6.63
C MET A 1 -4.65 5.33 -7.01
N LEU A 2 -4.49 4.19 -6.33
CA LEU A 2 -3.46 3.21 -6.66
C LEU A 2 -4.14 2.01 -7.32
N VAL A 3 -3.59 1.52 -8.42
CA VAL A 3 -4.11 0.37 -9.17
C VAL A 3 -2.98 -0.64 -9.29
N ASP A 4 -3.14 -1.76 -8.61
CA ASP A 4 -2.20 -2.87 -8.69
C ASP A 4 -2.62 -3.82 -9.80
N VAL A 5 -1.72 -4.04 -10.76
CA VAL A 5 -1.99 -4.85 -11.95
C VAL A 5 -1.07 -6.06 -12.01
N GLU A 6 -1.49 -7.10 -12.72
CA GLU A 6 -0.65 -8.28 -12.89
C GLU A 6 0.69 -7.93 -13.53
N ARG A 7 1.75 -8.60 -13.05
CA ARG A 7 3.10 -8.39 -13.56
C ARG A 7 3.17 -8.68 -15.06
N GLY A 8 3.71 -7.74 -15.81
CA GLY A 8 3.78 -7.79 -17.27
C GLY A 8 2.60 -7.13 -17.98
N SER A 9 1.59 -6.64 -17.25
CA SER A 9 0.43 -5.93 -17.81
C SER A 9 0.44 -4.41 -17.55
N GLU A 10 1.49 -3.89 -16.91
CA GLU A 10 1.60 -2.49 -16.47
C GLU A 10 1.41 -1.50 -17.62
N GLU A 11 2.14 -1.69 -18.73
CA GLU A 11 2.06 -0.81 -19.89
C GLU A 11 0.69 -0.87 -20.56
N SER A 12 0.14 -2.09 -20.75
CA SER A 12 -1.16 -2.27 -21.38
C SER A 12 -2.27 -1.57 -20.60
N VAL A 13 -2.28 -1.73 -19.27
CA VAL A 13 -3.26 -1.06 -18.41
C VAL A 13 -3.03 0.44 -18.38
N TYR A 14 -1.77 0.89 -18.33
CA TYR A 14 -1.43 2.30 -18.40
C TYR A 14 -1.99 2.95 -19.67
N TYR A 15 -1.70 2.42 -20.86
CA TYR A 15 -2.18 2.99 -22.11
C TYR A 15 -3.70 2.96 -22.22
N SER A 16 -4.33 1.84 -21.82
CA SER A 16 -5.80 1.73 -21.82
C SER A 16 -6.47 2.79 -20.94
N LEU A 17 -5.94 3.04 -19.74
CA LEU A 17 -6.50 4.07 -18.85
C LEU A 17 -6.19 5.49 -19.34
N ARG A 18 -5.04 5.72 -19.97
CA ARG A 18 -4.65 7.03 -20.53
C ARG A 18 -5.56 7.50 -21.66
N GLU A 19 -6.21 6.59 -22.38
CA GLU A 19 -7.22 6.94 -23.39
C GLU A 19 -8.44 7.66 -22.79
N GLN A 20 -8.76 7.37 -21.53
CA GLN A 20 -9.95 7.88 -20.85
C GLN A 20 -9.64 8.90 -19.76
N LEU A 21 -8.44 8.85 -19.18
CA LEU A 21 -8.07 9.58 -17.97
C LEU A 21 -6.75 10.32 -18.16
N LYS A 22 -6.73 11.61 -17.79
CA LYS A 22 -5.58 12.50 -18.05
C LYS A 22 -4.42 12.36 -17.06
N GLU A 23 -4.69 11.91 -15.84
CA GLU A 23 -3.72 11.88 -14.73
C GLU A 23 -3.36 10.43 -14.37
N VAL A 24 -3.05 9.59 -15.37
CA VAL A 24 -2.55 8.22 -15.14
C VAL A 24 -1.03 8.22 -15.28
N PHE A 25 -0.35 7.54 -14.37
CA PHE A 25 1.10 7.44 -14.27
C PHE A 25 1.48 5.98 -14.00
N MET A 26 2.48 5.46 -14.70
CA MET A 26 3.23 4.32 -14.17
C MET A 26 4.02 4.81 -12.97
N PHE A 27 4.14 4.00 -11.90
CA PHE A 27 4.81 4.42 -10.67
C PHE A 27 6.15 5.10 -10.98
N PRO A 28 6.25 6.42 -10.77
CA PRO A 28 7.45 7.12 -11.14
C PRO A 28 8.43 7.01 -9.95
N GLY A 29 9.73 6.81 -10.23
CA GLY A 29 10.73 6.72 -9.17
C GLY A 29 10.66 7.92 -8.22
N LYS A 30 11.19 7.77 -7.00
CA LYS A 30 11.07 8.74 -5.88
C LYS A 30 11.19 10.22 -6.25
N GLU A 31 12.01 10.55 -7.24
CA GLU A 31 12.27 11.91 -7.71
C GLU A 31 11.03 12.61 -8.30
N MET A 32 10.05 11.86 -8.81
CA MET A 32 8.80 12.41 -9.36
C MET A 32 7.68 12.55 -8.34
N LEU A 33 7.81 11.95 -7.14
CA LEU A 33 6.77 11.96 -6.11
C LEU A 33 6.68 13.28 -5.33
N GLY A 34 7.60 14.22 -5.57
CA GLY A 34 7.61 15.55 -4.94
C GLY A 34 6.41 16.42 -5.33
N ASP A 35 6.59 17.74 -5.34
CA ASP A 35 5.53 18.75 -5.54
C ASP A 35 4.60 18.50 -6.75
N TYR A 36 5.04 17.70 -7.72
CA TYR A 36 4.31 17.29 -8.92
C TYR A 36 2.96 16.61 -8.63
N PHE A 37 2.83 15.81 -7.57
CA PHE A 37 1.56 15.13 -7.26
C PHE A 37 0.59 15.97 -6.43
N THR A 38 1.09 17.01 -5.75
CA THR A 38 0.29 17.85 -4.85
C THR A 38 -0.80 18.65 -5.58
N ASP A 39 -0.52 19.05 -6.82
CA ASP A 39 -1.47 19.81 -7.66
C ASP A 39 -2.43 18.91 -8.46
N LEU A 40 -2.17 17.61 -8.50
CA LEU A 40 -3.00 16.66 -9.24
C LEU A 40 -4.27 16.33 -8.45
N LYS A 41 -5.43 16.50 -9.10
CA LYS A 41 -6.71 16.35 -8.40
C LYS A 41 -7.04 14.89 -8.14
N LYS A 42 -6.77 13.99 -9.09
CA LYS A 42 -7.11 12.56 -9.01
C LYS A 42 -6.06 11.71 -9.75
N PRO A 43 -4.79 11.76 -9.34
CA PRO A 43 -3.76 10.93 -9.98
C PRO A 43 -4.08 9.45 -9.80
N ILE A 44 -3.85 8.67 -10.86
CA ILE A 44 -3.94 7.21 -10.87
C ILE A 44 -2.54 6.67 -11.08
N ILE A 45 -2.07 5.88 -10.11
CA ILE A 45 -0.73 5.29 -10.17
C ILE A 45 -0.88 3.80 -10.42
N ILE A 46 -0.24 3.33 -11.49
CA ILE A 46 -0.18 1.92 -11.88
C ILE A 46 1.04 1.29 -11.22
N ARG A 47 0.80 0.19 -10.49
CA ARG A 47 1.83 -0.54 -9.74
C ARG A 47 1.73 -2.03 -10.04
N THR A 48 2.84 -2.74 -9.92
CA THR A 48 2.83 -4.20 -10.02
C THR A 48 2.21 -4.82 -8.77
N LEU A 49 1.24 -5.71 -8.96
CA LEU A 49 0.64 -6.51 -7.90
C LEU A 49 1.67 -7.50 -7.35
N VAL A 50 1.97 -7.39 -6.07
CA VAL A 50 2.79 -8.38 -5.36
C VAL A 50 2.01 -9.69 -5.21
N SER A 51 2.66 -10.82 -5.48
CA SER A 51 2.06 -12.16 -5.35
C SER A 51 1.42 -12.37 -3.97
N GLU A 52 0.25 -13.00 -3.94
CA GLU A 52 -0.52 -13.26 -2.70
C GLU A 52 -0.89 -11.98 -1.92
N ALA A 53 -0.95 -10.83 -2.59
CA ALA A 53 -1.39 -9.59 -1.99
C ALA A 53 -2.78 -9.78 -1.34
N PRO A 54 -2.93 -9.43 -0.05
CA PRO A 54 -4.20 -9.54 0.65
C PRO A 54 -5.32 -8.69 0.01
N SER A 55 -6.25 -9.35 -0.65
CA SER A 55 -7.47 -8.73 -1.18
C SER A 55 -8.72 -9.37 -0.57
N LYS A 56 -9.83 -8.64 -0.66
CA LYS A 56 -11.19 -9.10 -0.35
C LYS A 56 -12.08 -8.69 -1.51
N GLU A 57 -13.02 -9.56 -1.87
CA GLU A 57 -14.01 -9.26 -2.88
C GLU A 57 -15.13 -8.40 -2.27
N ILE A 58 -15.37 -7.24 -2.88
CA ILE A 58 -16.47 -6.34 -2.51
C ILE A 58 -17.23 -6.04 -3.79
N ARG A 59 -18.50 -6.47 -3.87
CA ARG A 59 -19.33 -6.31 -5.09
C ARG A 59 -18.63 -6.82 -6.35
N ASN A 60 -18.01 -8.00 -6.27
CA ASN A 60 -17.23 -8.63 -7.34
C ASN A 60 -15.99 -7.83 -7.80
N VAL A 61 -15.51 -6.90 -6.98
CA VAL A 61 -14.28 -6.13 -7.22
C VAL A 61 -13.22 -6.53 -6.19
N PRO A 62 -12.06 -7.05 -6.61
CA PRO A 62 -10.92 -7.28 -5.74
C PRO A 62 -10.47 -5.96 -5.11
N THR A 63 -10.62 -5.84 -3.80
CA THR A 63 -10.32 -4.62 -3.03
C THR A 63 -9.22 -4.92 -2.02
N ALA A 64 -8.30 -3.98 -1.82
CA ALA A 64 -7.23 -4.12 -0.83
C ALA A 64 -7.80 -4.31 0.58
N THR A 65 -7.26 -5.28 1.32
CA THR A 65 -7.57 -5.43 2.75
C THR A 65 -6.79 -4.41 3.58
N LEU A 66 -7.19 -4.23 4.85
CA LEU A 66 -6.47 -3.38 5.77
C LEU A 66 -5.04 -3.88 6.01
N GLU A 67 -4.81 -5.20 6.05
CA GLU A 67 -3.45 -5.74 6.16
C GLU A 67 -2.55 -5.33 4.99
N LYS A 68 -3.10 -5.34 3.77
CA LYS A 68 -2.36 -4.88 2.58
C LYS A 68 -2.02 -3.40 2.71
N ILE A 69 -3.00 -2.57 3.03
CA ILE A 69 -2.83 -1.12 3.16
C ILE A 69 -1.75 -0.81 4.20
N LEU A 70 -1.81 -1.43 5.38
CA LEU A 70 -0.82 -1.22 6.45
C LEU A 70 0.60 -1.59 6.02
N VAL A 71 0.77 -2.70 5.29
CA VAL A 71 2.09 -3.09 4.78
C VAL A 71 2.56 -2.17 3.66
N ASP A 72 1.68 -1.76 2.75
CA ASP A 72 2.00 -0.85 1.64
C ASP A 72 2.50 0.50 2.19
N ILE A 73 1.77 1.14 3.12
CA ILE A 73 2.19 2.42 3.72
C ILE A 73 3.49 2.31 4.53
N PHE A 74 3.78 1.13 5.08
CA PHE A 74 5.01 0.87 5.82
C PHE A 74 6.23 0.63 4.90
N SER A 75 5.99 0.11 3.69
CA SER A 75 7.04 -0.53 2.88
C SER A 75 7.36 0.23 1.60
N ASP A 76 6.35 0.84 0.97
CA ASP A 76 6.42 1.30 -0.40
C ASP A 76 6.96 2.73 -0.48
N GLU A 77 7.67 3.03 -1.56
CA GLU A 77 8.37 4.30 -1.73
C GLU A 77 7.41 5.49 -1.82
N GLU A 78 6.20 5.26 -2.33
CA GLU A 78 5.07 6.21 -2.39
C GLU A 78 4.76 6.85 -1.04
N PHE A 79 5.00 6.13 0.05
CA PHE A 79 4.59 6.54 1.39
C PHE A 79 5.77 6.95 2.27
N GLN A 80 6.97 7.12 1.70
CA GLN A 80 8.16 7.54 2.47
C GLN A 80 8.03 8.94 3.07
N TYR A 81 7.08 9.76 2.59
CA TYR A 81 6.76 11.05 3.19
C TYR A 81 6.08 10.91 4.57
N LEU A 82 5.48 9.75 4.89
CA LEU A 82 4.86 9.51 6.19
C LEU A 82 5.93 9.43 7.27
N GLN A 83 5.83 10.32 8.25
CA GLN A 83 6.74 10.34 9.37
C GLN A 83 6.51 9.13 10.28
N SER A 84 7.56 8.68 10.98
CA SER A 84 7.49 7.53 11.88
C SER A 84 6.36 7.64 12.91
N ASN A 85 6.10 8.83 13.46
CA ASN A 85 5.02 9.04 14.43
C ASN A 85 3.62 8.87 13.80
N GLU A 86 3.42 9.30 12.56
CA GLU A 86 2.16 9.14 11.84
C GLU A 86 1.87 7.66 11.58
N LEU A 87 2.90 6.89 11.17
CA LEU A 87 2.79 5.45 10.99
C LEU A 87 2.37 4.75 12.29
N VAL A 88 2.94 5.13 13.44
CA VAL A 88 2.56 4.56 14.74
C VAL A 88 1.09 4.83 15.05
N VAL A 89 0.62 6.07 14.84
CA VAL A 89 -0.79 6.44 15.09
C VAL A 89 -1.74 5.65 14.18
N ILE A 90 -1.40 5.51 12.89
CA ILE A 90 -2.21 4.75 11.93
C ILE A 90 -2.30 3.28 12.35
N PHE A 91 -1.16 2.65 12.65
CA PHE A 91 -1.12 1.25 13.05
C PHE A 91 -1.87 1.01 14.38
N LYS A 92 -1.63 1.82 15.42
CA LYS A 92 -2.37 1.70 16.69
C LYS A 92 -3.87 1.82 16.47
N SER A 93 -4.30 2.86 15.75
CA SER A 93 -5.72 3.06 15.43
C SER A 93 -6.33 1.88 14.67
N ALA A 94 -5.58 1.28 13.74
CA ALA A 94 -6.04 0.14 12.97
C ALA A 94 -6.21 -1.11 13.85
N PHE A 95 -5.23 -1.40 14.71
CA PHE A 95 -5.25 -2.56 15.62
C PHE A 95 -6.28 -2.41 16.75
N GLU A 96 -6.53 -1.19 17.21
CA GLU A 96 -7.56 -0.90 18.23
C GLU A 96 -8.98 -1.01 17.68
N ARG A 97 -9.21 -0.56 16.45
CA ARG A 97 -10.58 -0.41 15.89
C ARG A 97 -11.02 -1.60 15.03
N TYR A 98 -10.09 -2.39 14.51
CA TYR A 98 -10.39 -3.46 13.57
C TYR A 98 -9.68 -4.75 13.95
N THR A 99 -10.31 -5.89 13.64
CA THR A 99 -9.67 -7.19 13.74
C THR A 99 -8.66 -7.36 12.61
N ILE A 100 -7.38 -7.21 12.93
CA ILE A 100 -6.27 -7.42 11.99
C ILE A 100 -5.87 -8.89 11.98
N ASN A 101 -5.79 -9.49 10.79
CA ASN A 101 -5.21 -10.81 10.61
C ASN A 101 -3.68 -10.71 10.57
N GLU A 102 -3.05 -10.83 11.74
CA GLU A 102 -1.60 -10.70 11.92
C GLU A 102 -0.79 -11.68 11.04
N SER A 103 -1.24 -12.93 10.90
CA SER A 103 -0.57 -13.90 10.01
C SER A 103 -0.57 -13.43 8.56
N LYS A 104 -1.68 -12.86 8.08
CA LYS A 104 -1.81 -12.34 6.71
C LYS A 104 -0.96 -11.08 6.53
N LEU A 105 -0.96 -10.17 7.50
CA LEU A 105 -0.11 -8.97 7.55
C LEU A 105 1.39 -9.35 7.45
N ILE A 106 1.85 -10.24 8.32
CA ILE A 106 3.25 -10.69 8.40
C ILE A 106 3.66 -11.41 7.11
N ARG A 107 2.82 -12.30 6.58
CA ARG A 107 3.08 -13.01 5.32
C ARG A 107 3.24 -12.03 4.16
N TYR A 108 2.38 -11.01 4.07
CA TYR A 108 2.46 -10.02 3.01
C TYR A 108 3.71 -9.14 3.13
N ALA A 109 4.06 -8.72 4.36
CA ALA A 109 5.32 -8.03 4.62
C ALA A 109 6.54 -8.88 4.24
N ASP A 110 6.47 -10.21 4.40
CA ASP A 110 7.52 -11.14 3.97
C ASP A 110 7.70 -11.13 2.44
N ARG A 111 6.60 -11.14 1.69
CA ARG A 111 6.62 -11.02 0.21
C ARG A 111 7.27 -9.71 -0.25
N LYS A 112 7.16 -8.64 0.54
CA LYS A 112 7.86 -7.36 0.32
C LYS A 112 9.27 -7.30 0.93
N ARG A 113 9.77 -8.37 1.56
CA ARG A 113 11.06 -8.42 2.27
C ARG A 113 11.16 -7.42 3.42
N LYS A 114 10.02 -7.07 4.04
CA LYS A 114 9.89 -6.11 5.14
C LYS A 114 9.46 -6.75 6.47
N LYS A 115 9.30 -8.07 6.53
CA LYS A 115 8.84 -8.80 7.73
C LYS A 115 9.63 -8.48 8.99
N LYS A 116 10.97 -8.52 8.93
CA LYS A 116 11.82 -8.26 10.10
C LYS A 116 11.64 -6.82 10.62
N GLN A 117 11.61 -5.85 9.70
CA GLN A 117 11.41 -4.44 10.02
C GLN A 117 10.02 -4.19 10.60
N LEU A 118 8.98 -4.79 10.00
CA LEU A 118 7.60 -4.66 10.48
C LEU A 118 7.46 -5.24 11.89
N LEU A 119 7.99 -6.43 12.15
CA LEU A 119 7.93 -7.04 13.49
C LEU A 119 8.67 -6.21 14.53
N ALA A 120 9.84 -5.65 14.19
CA ALA A 120 10.55 -4.74 15.06
C ALA A 120 9.73 -3.48 15.35
N PHE A 121 9.14 -2.87 14.32
CA PHE A 121 8.26 -1.71 14.45
C PHE A 121 7.07 -1.97 15.36
N LEU A 122 6.35 -3.09 15.17
CA LEU A 122 5.19 -3.44 16.00
C LEU A 122 5.57 -3.65 17.46
N ARG A 123 6.71 -4.30 17.73
CA ARG A 123 7.23 -4.54 19.09
C ARG A 123 7.67 -3.26 19.77
N SER A 124 8.49 -2.44 19.12
CA SER A 124 9.01 -1.21 19.72
C SER A 124 7.93 -0.16 20.03
N ASN A 125 6.73 -0.31 19.48
CA ASN A 125 5.60 0.60 19.66
C ASN A 125 4.41 -0.03 20.39
N ASN A 126 4.55 -1.26 20.90
CA ASN A 126 3.54 -2.02 21.65
C ASN A 126 2.18 -2.13 20.93
N ILE A 127 2.18 -2.38 19.62
CA ILE A 127 0.97 -2.31 18.77
C ILE A 127 0.11 -3.59 18.82
N ASN A 128 0.69 -4.73 19.27
CA ASN A 128 -0.02 -6.02 19.37
C ASN A 128 -0.13 -6.55 20.81
N GLU A 129 0.21 -5.74 21.81
CA GLU A 129 0.19 -6.16 23.22
C GLU A 129 -1.15 -5.92 23.91
N ILE A 130 -2.12 -5.32 23.21
CA ILE A 130 -3.47 -5.08 23.72
C ILE A 130 -4.37 -6.24 23.29
N LYS A 131 -4.21 -7.40 23.92
CA LYS A 131 -5.20 -8.48 23.95
C LYS A 131 -5.29 -9.04 25.36
#